data_AF-A0A7C5DWQ8-F1
#
_entry.id   AF-A0A7C5DWQ8-F1
#
_cell.length_a   1.000
_cell.length_b   1.000
_cell.length_c   1.000
_cell.angle_alpha   90.00
_cell.angle_beta   90.00
_cell.angle_gamma   90.00
#
_symmetry.space_group_name_H-M   'P 1'
#
loop_
_entity.id
_entity.type
_entity.pdbx_description
1 polymer ?
#
loop_
_entity_poly.entity_id
_entity_poly.type
_entity_poly.pdbx_seq_one_letter_code
_entity_poly.pdbx_strand_id
1 'polypeptide(L)'
;MKDIEKKLEQINFELRERIKELTVSYEVCHSLCSPSPLDVILSNVVKSIAKGMQYEDAVVVLSRGNEVIAYYGTEDKEEALKLSKRKKRIFSKMRIHKDETWTLSVIYKDEKEEFLKEEQSLIDAISTRIRETVLKRRIQERLKASEKRY
;
A
#
# COMPACT_ATOMS: atom_id res chain seq x y z
N MET A 1 -25.44 -7.18 -32.66
CA MET A 1 -25.07 -5.82 -32.21
C MET A 1 -24.98 -5.73 -30.70
N LYS A 2 -26.06 -5.99 -29.95
CA LYS A 2 -26.08 -5.96 -28.47
C LYS A 2 -25.00 -6.79 -27.77
N ASP A 3 -24.69 -7.99 -28.27
CA ASP A 3 -23.62 -8.84 -27.68
C ASP A 3 -22.20 -8.31 -27.95
N ILE A 4 -22.02 -7.57 -29.05
CA ILE A 4 -20.73 -6.95 -29.39
C ILE A 4 -20.50 -5.74 -28.49
N GLU A 5 -21.53 -4.91 -28.30
CA GLU A 5 -21.49 -3.76 -27.39
C GLU A 5 -21.20 -4.20 -25.95
N LYS A 6 -21.89 -5.24 -25.46
CA LYS A 6 -21.66 -5.79 -24.12
C LYS A 6 -20.25 -6.34 -23.94
N LYS A 7 -19.70 -7.04 -24.95
CA LYS A 7 -18.31 -7.51 -24.92
C LYS A 7 -17.31 -6.35 -24.92
N LEU A 8 -17.58 -5.31 -25.70
CA LEU A 8 -16.73 -4.12 -25.76
C LEU A 8 -16.71 -3.38 -24.42
N GLU A 9 -17.87 -3.24 -23.76
CA GLU A 9 -17.97 -2.66 -22.42
C GLU A 9 -17.17 -3.46 -21.39
N GLN A 10 -17.31 -4.79 -21.41
CA GLN A 10 -16.56 -5.68 -20.51
C GLN A 10 -15.05 -5.54 -20.71
N ILE A 11 -14.57 -5.57 -21.96
CA ILE A 11 -13.14 -5.41 -22.27
C ILE A 11 -12.64 -4.03 -21.84
N ASN A 12 -13.41 -2.97 -22.10
CA ASN A 12 -13.04 -1.61 -21.69
C ASN A 12 -12.97 -1.48 -20.17
N PHE A 13 -13.85 -2.15 -19.43
CA PHE A 13 -13.81 -2.19 -17.97
C PHE A 13 -12.55 -2.89 -17.48
N GLU A 14 -12.26 -4.10 -17.97
CA GLU A 14 -11.06 -4.87 -17.60
C GLU A 14 -9.76 -4.11 -17.91
N LEU A 15 -9.69 -3.44 -19.07
CA LEU A 15 -8.55 -2.60 -19.44
C LEU A 15 -8.37 -1.41 -18.49
N ARG A 16 -9.45 -0.75 -18.09
CA ARG A 16 -9.38 0.38 -17.14
C ARG A 16 -8.87 -0.07 -15.78
N GLU A 17 -9.37 -1.19 -15.27
CA GLU A 17 -8.90 -1.74 -13.99
C GLU A 17 -7.42 -2.14 -14.08
N ARG A 18 -7.01 -2.77 -15.19
CA ARG A 18 -5.59 -3.10 -15.38
C ARG A 18 -4.67 -1.89 -15.46
N ILE A 19 -5.13 -0.80 -16.09
CA ILE A 19 -4.39 0.47 -16.13
C ILE A 19 -4.26 1.07 -14.73
N LYS A 20 -5.30 1.03 -13.90
CA LYS A 20 -5.23 1.50 -12.50
C LYS A 20 -4.17 0.72 -11.72
N GLU A 21 -4.20 -0.61 -11.79
CA GLU A 21 -3.23 -1.47 -11.12
C GLU A 21 -1.78 -1.17 -11.54
N LEU A 22 -1.55 -1.04 -12.86
CA LEU A 22 -0.22 -0.73 -13.40
C LEU A 22 0.25 0.66 -12.96
N THR A 23 -0.65 1.65 -12.96
CA THR A 23 -0.36 3.01 -12.52
C THR A 23 0.06 3.03 -11.05
N VAL A 24 -0.67 2.34 -10.19
CA VAL A 24 -0.33 2.26 -8.75
C VAL A 24 0.97 1.53 -8.52
N SER A 25 1.20 0.41 -9.21
CA SER A 25 2.47 -0.32 -9.14
C SER A 25 3.65 0.56 -9.56
N TYR A 26 3.48 1.37 -10.62
CA TYR A 26 4.47 2.34 -11.08
C TYR A 26 4.71 3.45 -10.04
N GLU A 27 3.66 4.12 -9.56
CA GLU A 27 3.77 5.21 -8.58
C GLU A 27 4.45 4.75 -7.28
N VAL A 28 4.13 3.53 -6.82
CA VAL A 28 4.74 2.93 -5.64
C VAL A 28 6.22 2.63 -5.90
N CYS A 29 6.56 1.99 -7.02
CA CYS A 29 7.96 1.76 -7.39
C CYS A 29 8.75 3.07 -7.46
N HIS A 30 8.19 4.07 -8.13
CA HIS A 30 8.81 5.38 -8.29
C HIS A 30 9.06 6.03 -6.93
N SER A 31 8.05 6.01 -6.05
CA SER A 31 8.15 6.55 -4.68
C SER A 31 9.23 5.83 -3.87
N LEU A 32 9.28 4.50 -3.91
CA LEU A 32 10.27 3.70 -3.17
C LEU A 32 11.71 3.92 -3.65
N CYS A 33 11.89 4.28 -4.92
CA CYS A 33 13.18 4.65 -5.50
C CYS A 33 13.61 6.10 -5.25
N SER A 34 12.71 6.96 -4.76
CA SER A 34 12.98 8.39 -4.50
C SER A 34 14.10 8.56 -3.46
N PRO A 35 15.01 9.53 -3.57
CA PRO A 35 16.03 9.79 -2.55
C PRO A 35 15.46 10.36 -1.23
N SER A 36 14.17 10.70 -1.20
CA SER A 36 13.47 11.32 -0.07
C SER A 36 13.57 10.54 1.26
N PRO A 37 13.30 11.20 2.39
CA PRO A 37 13.13 10.53 3.68
C PRO A 37 12.08 9.41 3.64
N LEU A 38 12.30 8.36 4.45
CA LEU A 38 11.49 7.15 4.41
C LEU A 38 10.03 7.39 4.79
N ASP A 39 9.76 8.27 5.76
CA ASP A 39 8.43 8.72 6.16
C ASP A 39 7.67 9.36 4.99
N VAL A 40 8.32 10.25 4.23
CA VAL A 40 7.72 10.88 3.04
C VAL A 40 7.41 9.84 1.96
N ILE A 41 8.34 8.91 1.72
CA ILE A 41 8.13 7.81 0.77
C ILE A 41 6.93 6.96 1.17
N LEU A 42 6.85 6.52 2.43
CA LEU A 42 5.79 5.66 2.92
C LEU A 42 4.42 6.38 2.89
N SER A 43 4.39 7.69 3.18
CA SER A 43 3.20 8.52 3.02
C SER A 43 2.70 8.55 1.57
N ASN A 44 3.60 8.69 0.60
CA ASN A 44 3.24 8.66 -0.82
C ASN A 44 2.74 7.29 -1.25
N VAL A 45 3.36 6.22 -0.76
CA VAL A 45 2.96 4.84 -1.05
C VAL A 45 1.53 4.57 -0.58
N VAL A 46 1.17 4.91 0.65
CA VAL A 46 -0.21 4.68 1.15
C VAL A 46 -1.26 5.49 0.37
N LYS A 47 -0.90 6.69 -0.09
CA LYS A 47 -1.76 7.51 -0.96
C LYS A 47 -1.95 6.89 -2.33
N SER A 48 -0.87 6.39 -2.96
CA SER A 48 -0.95 5.73 -4.26
C SER A 48 -1.76 4.43 -4.19
N ILE A 49 -1.60 3.64 -3.12
CA ILE A 49 -2.42 2.44 -2.91
C ILE A 49 -3.91 2.80 -2.92
N ALA A 50 -4.32 3.81 -2.16
CA ALA A 50 -5.73 4.19 -2.04
C ALA A 50 -6.36 4.51 -3.41
N LYS A 51 -5.62 5.18 -4.30
CA LYS A 51 -6.08 5.49 -5.67
C LYS A 51 -6.24 4.25 -6.57
N GLY A 52 -5.57 3.15 -6.22
CA GLY A 52 -5.60 1.90 -6.98
C GLY A 52 -6.67 0.93 -6.53
N MET A 53 -7.40 1.26 -5.47
CA MET A 53 -8.48 0.44 -4.95
C MET A 53 -9.74 0.65 -5.78
N GLN A 54 -10.65 -0.33 -5.73
CA GLN A 54 -11.91 -0.28 -6.48
C GLN A 54 -12.78 0.92 -6.10
N TYR A 55 -12.82 1.26 -4.80
CA TYR A 55 -13.62 2.36 -4.26
C TYR A 55 -12.76 3.50 -3.73
N GLU A 56 -13.21 4.74 -3.95
CA GLU A 56 -12.48 5.97 -3.57
C GLU A 56 -12.42 6.21 -2.05
N ASP A 57 -13.24 5.51 -1.26
CA ASP A 57 -13.30 5.62 0.20
C ASP A 57 -12.28 4.71 0.91
N ALA A 58 -11.33 4.14 0.17
CA ALA A 58 -10.26 3.32 0.71
C ALA A 58 -9.40 4.08 1.74
N VAL A 59 -9.31 3.51 2.93
CA VAL A 59 -8.37 3.88 3.97
C VAL A 59 -7.21 2.90 3.96
N VAL A 60 -5.99 3.42 3.84
CA VAL A 60 -4.77 2.61 3.80
C VAL A 60 -3.95 2.93 5.04
N VAL A 61 -3.51 1.89 5.76
CA VAL A 61 -2.75 2.03 7.00
C VAL A 61 -1.54 1.13 6.97
N LEU A 62 -0.36 1.70 7.18
CA LEU A 62 0.87 0.99 7.43
C LEU A 62 1.22 1.12 8.92
N SER A 63 1.25 0.00 9.63
CA SER A 63 1.56 -0.03 11.06
C SER A 63 2.76 -0.91 11.38
N ARG A 64 3.40 -0.63 12.52
CA ARG A 64 4.39 -1.45 13.21
C ARG A 64 3.84 -1.80 14.57
N GLY A 65 3.36 -3.03 14.75
CA GLY A 65 2.59 -3.40 15.93
C GLY A 65 1.36 -2.48 16.10
N ASN A 66 1.30 -1.75 17.22
CA ASN A 66 0.24 -0.77 17.51
C ASN A 66 0.59 0.67 17.10
N GLU A 67 1.75 0.90 16.49
CA GLU A 67 2.17 2.22 16.03
C GLU A 67 1.83 2.39 14.54
N VAL A 68 1.08 3.43 14.19
CA VAL A 68 0.87 3.79 12.77
C VAL A 68 2.09 4.55 12.26
N ILE A 69 2.64 4.09 11.13
CA ILE A 69 3.80 4.70 10.47
C ILE A 69 3.35 5.67 9.39
N ALA A 70 2.38 5.26 8.57
CA ALA A 70 1.78 6.06 7.51
C ALA A 70 0.31 5.67 7.34
N TYR A 71 -0.53 6.62 6.96
CA TYR A 71 -1.93 6.38 6.69
C TYR A 71 -2.47 7.36 5.64
N TYR A 72 -3.58 6.99 5.01
CA TYR A 72 -4.32 7.86 4.09
C TYR A 72 -5.82 7.55 4.15
N GLY A 73 -6.65 8.55 3.88
CA GLY A 73 -8.11 8.41 3.79
C GLY A 73 -8.86 8.64 5.11
N THR A 74 -8.21 9.11 6.16
CA THR A 74 -8.79 9.33 7.51
C THR A 74 -8.20 10.60 8.12
N GLU A 75 -8.89 11.20 9.08
CA GLU A 75 -8.56 12.53 9.62
C GLU A 75 -7.32 12.50 10.51
N ASP A 76 -7.17 11.44 11.31
CA ASP A 76 -6.08 11.32 12.27
C ASP A 76 -5.55 9.88 12.44
N LYS A 77 -4.46 9.80 13.19
CA LYS A 77 -3.69 8.58 13.44
C LYS A 77 -4.45 7.59 14.35
N GLU A 78 -5.27 8.06 15.29
CA GLU A 78 -6.03 7.20 16.19
C GLU A 78 -7.17 6.52 15.45
N GLU A 79 -7.87 7.26 14.59
CA GLU A 79 -8.90 6.73 13.71
C GLU A 79 -8.29 5.68 12.76
N ALA A 80 -7.14 5.98 12.13
CA ALA A 80 -6.41 5.02 11.29
C ALA A 80 -6.10 3.71 12.04
N LEU A 81 -5.61 3.80 13.28
CA LEU A 81 -5.30 2.62 14.09
C LEU A 81 -6.56 1.81 14.41
N LYS A 82 -7.67 2.48 14.75
CA LYS A 82 -8.96 1.83 15.02
C LYS A 82 -9.49 1.11 13.77
N LEU A 83 -9.45 1.78 12.61
CA LEU A 83 -9.88 1.23 11.33
C LEU A 83 -9.03 0.03 10.93
N SER A 84 -7.72 0.09 11.15
CA SER A 84 -6.81 -1.03 10.91
C SER A 84 -7.15 -2.29 11.70
N LYS A 85 -7.98 -2.22 12.74
CA LYS A 85 -8.38 -3.38 13.55
C LYS A 85 -9.75 -3.95 13.16
N ARG A 86 -10.44 -3.36 12.18
CA ARG A 86 -11.71 -3.88 11.67
C ARG A 86 -11.54 -5.30 11.09
N LYS A 87 -12.62 -6.09 11.17
CA LYS A 87 -12.65 -7.45 10.61
C LYS A 87 -12.63 -7.46 9.09
N LYS A 88 -13.41 -6.57 8.46
CA LYS A 88 -13.48 -6.46 7.00
C LYS A 88 -12.34 -5.56 6.50
N ARG A 89 -11.26 -6.19 6.05
CA ARG A 89 -10.08 -5.56 5.45
C ARG A 89 -9.28 -6.59 4.67
N ILE A 90 -8.49 -6.13 3.72
CA ILE A 90 -7.31 -6.87 3.25
C ILE A 90 -6.07 -6.37 3.98
N PHE A 91 -5.13 -7.27 4.21
CA PHE A 91 -3.88 -6.91 4.85
C PHE A 91 -2.75 -7.84 4.44
N SER A 92 -1.54 -7.34 4.56
CA SER A 92 -0.32 -8.12 4.37
C SER A 92 0.66 -7.80 5.49
N LYS A 93 1.20 -8.87 6.10
CA LYS A 93 2.17 -8.78 7.20
C LYS A 93 3.56 -8.93 6.64
N MET A 94 4.45 -8.02 7.00
CA MET A 94 5.84 -8.03 6.56
C MET A 94 6.77 -8.06 7.78
N ARG A 95 7.64 -9.06 7.84
CA ARG A 95 8.68 -9.13 8.88
C ARG A 95 9.90 -8.35 8.40
N ILE A 96 10.15 -7.19 9.02
CA ILE A 96 11.29 -6.32 8.71
C ILE A 96 12.55 -6.83 9.41
N HIS A 97 12.46 -7.19 10.69
CA HIS A 97 13.55 -7.78 11.46
C HIS A 97 13.00 -8.88 12.39
N LYS A 98 13.85 -9.60 13.13
CA LYS A 98 13.44 -10.73 14.00
C LYS A 98 12.24 -10.39 14.89
N ASP A 99 12.23 -9.18 15.46
CA ASP A 99 11.20 -8.72 16.41
C ASP A 99 10.34 -7.57 15.89
N GLU A 100 10.47 -7.22 14.60
CA GLU A 100 9.76 -6.08 14.02
C GLU A 100 8.88 -6.55 12.86
N THR A 101 7.56 -6.57 13.11
CA THR A 101 6.54 -6.90 12.11
C THR A 101 5.73 -5.65 11.78
N TRP A 102 5.68 -5.33 10.49
CA TRP A 102 4.82 -4.28 9.97
C TRP A 102 3.59 -4.91 9.29
N THR A 103 2.50 -4.17 9.22
CA THR A 103 1.27 -4.60 8.56
C THR A 103 0.78 -3.48 7.67
N LEU A 104 0.58 -3.78 6.39
CA LEU A 104 -0.15 -2.93 5.46
C LEU A 104 -1.61 -3.39 5.44
N SER A 105 -2.56 -2.49 5.65
CA SER A 105 -4.00 -2.79 5.67
C SER A 105 -4.75 -1.82 4.77
N VAL A 106 -5.78 -2.32 4.09
CA VAL A 106 -6.75 -1.51 3.34
C VAL A 106 -8.16 -1.82 3.82
N ILE A 107 -8.93 -0.76 4.05
CA ILE A 107 -10.26 -0.79 4.62
C ILE A 107 -11.17 0.14 3.82
N TYR A 108 -12.35 -0.31 3.42
CA TYR A 108 -13.39 0.57 2.89
C TYR A 108 -14.21 1.16 4.06
N LYS A 109 -14.54 2.46 3.99
CA LYS A 109 -15.26 3.15 5.06
C LYS A 109 -16.68 2.65 5.16
N ASP A 110 -17.32 2.56 4.00
CA ASP A 110 -18.62 1.95 3.84
C ASP A 110 -18.45 0.42 3.85
N GLU A 111 -19.46 -0.30 4.35
CA GLU A 111 -19.56 -1.75 4.19
C GLU A 111 -19.88 -2.10 2.72
N LYS A 112 -18.99 -1.72 1.79
CA LYS A 112 -19.02 -2.11 0.38
C LYS A 112 -18.75 -3.60 0.23
N GLU A 113 -18.79 -4.12 -0.99
CA GLU A 113 -18.60 -5.54 -1.34
C GLU A 113 -17.31 -6.18 -0.79
N GLU A 114 -17.10 -7.45 -1.12
CA GLU A 114 -15.87 -8.18 -0.84
C GLU A 114 -14.69 -7.59 -1.64
N PHE A 115 -13.49 -7.64 -1.05
CA PHE A 115 -12.27 -7.25 -1.77
C PHE A 115 -11.96 -8.22 -2.90
N LEU A 116 -11.43 -7.70 -4.00
CA LEU A 116 -10.99 -8.52 -5.12
C LEU A 116 -9.70 -9.27 -4.78
N LYS A 117 -9.48 -10.41 -5.44
CA LYS A 117 -8.22 -11.18 -5.28
C LYS A 117 -7.02 -10.41 -5.80
N GLU A 118 -7.25 -9.60 -6.82
CA GLU A 118 -6.30 -8.71 -7.47
C GLU A 118 -5.84 -7.62 -6.50
N GLU A 119 -6.76 -7.05 -5.70
CA GLU A 119 -6.43 -6.07 -4.66
C GLU A 119 -5.53 -6.70 -3.59
N GLN A 120 -5.87 -7.89 -3.08
CA GLN A 120 -5.01 -8.60 -2.13
C GLN A 120 -3.62 -8.87 -2.72
N SER A 121 -3.56 -9.32 -3.98
CA SER A 121 -2.31 -9.59 -4.70
C SER A 121 -1.46 -8.33 -4.85
N LEU A 122 -2.09 -7.18 -5.13
CA LEU A 122 -1.43 -5.88 -5.19
C LEU A 122 -0.84 -5.50 -3.83
N ILE A 123 -1.60 -5.66 -2.74
CA ILE A 123 -1.13 -5.36 -1.37
C ILE A 123 0.04 -6.25 -0.95
N ASP A 124 0.03 -7.54 -1.30
CA ASP A 124 1.14 -8.45 -1.02
C ASP A 124 2.41 -8.09 -1.80
N ALA A 125 2.27 -7.75 -3.08
CA ALA A 125 3.38 -7.31 -3.91
C ALA A 125 4.00 -5.99 -3.40
N ILE A 126 3.16 -5.02 -3.05
CA ILE A 126 3.62 -3.73 -2.50
C ILE A 126 4.28 -3.93 -1.13
N SER A 127 3.73 -4.78 -0.27
CA SER A 127 4.32 -5.10 1.04
C SER A 127 5.72 -5.69 0.93
N THR A 128 5.94 -6.55 -0.07
CA THR A 128 7.27 -7.10 -0.38
C THR A 128 8.24 -5.99 -0.76
N ARG A 129 7.84 -5.06 -1.63
CA ARG A 129 8.67 -3.92 -2.05
C ARG A 129 8.96 -2.93 -0.92
N ILE A 130 7.98 -2.65 -0.06
CA ILE A 130 8.17 -1.83 1.14
C ILE A 130 9.24 -2.47 2.02
N ARG A 131 9.12 -3.77 2.32
CA ARG A 131 10.08 -4.50 3.15
C ARG A 131 11.50 -4.39 2.61
N GLU A 132 11.69 -4.65 1.32
CA GLU A 132 13.01 -4.57 0.67
C GLU A 132 13.60 -3.17 0.74
N THR A 133 12.77 -2.15 0.50
CA THR A 133 13.20 -0.74 0.54
C THR A 133 13.62 -0.32 1.94
N VAL A 134 12.82 -0.65 2.96
CA VAL A 134 13.13 -0.35 4.36
C VAL A 134 14.44 -1.03 4.79
N LEU A 135 14.61 -2.30 4.45
CA LEU A 135 15.84 -3.04 4.74
C LEU A 135 17.06 -2.40 4.06
N LYS A 136 16.95 -2.08 2.77
CA LYS A 136 18.01 -1.43 2.01
C LYS A 136 18.42 -0.09 2.63
N ARG A 137 17.45 0.76 3.00
CA ARG A 137 17.70 2.07 3.62
C ARG A 137 18.42 1.94 4.96
N ARG A 138 17.97 1.03 5.83
CA ARG A 138 18.62 0.79 7.13
C ARG A 138 20.06 0.30 6.99
N ILE A 139 20.33 -0.56 6.01
CA ILE A 139 21.71 -1.02 5.73
C ILE A 139 22.57 0.17 5.29
N GLN A 140 22.09 1.00 4.37
CA GLN A 140 22.80 2.19 3.90
C GLN A 140 23.08 3.19 5.02
N GLU A 141 22.12 3.44 5.91
CA GLU A 141 22.30 4.32 7.07
C GLU A 141 23.35 3.80 8.05
N ARG A 142 23.34 2.49 8.33
CA ARG A 142 24.33 1.84 9.20
C ARG A 142 25.74 1.93 8.62
N LEU A 143 25.91 1.70 7.32
CA LEU A 143 27.19 1.82 6.63
C LEU A 143 27.75 3.24 6.71
N LYS A 144 26.92 4.25 6.40
CA LYS A 144 27.32 5.66 6.51
C LYS A 144 27.70 6.06 7.93
N ALA A 145 27.02 5.50 8.94
CA ALA A 145 27.33 5.77 10.34
C ALA A 145 28.67 5.12 10.78
N SER A 146 29.02 3.94 10.24
CA SER A 146 30.33 3.32 10.51
C SER A 146 31.48 4.03 9.82
N GLU A 147 31.29 4.54 8.59
CA GLU A 147 32.33 5.27 7.85
C GLU A 147 32.69 6.60 8.51
N LYS A 148 31.72 7.30 9.14
CA LYS A 148 31.95 8.55 9.87
C LYS A 148 32.67 8.39 11.22
N ARG A 149 32.82 7.16 11.71
CA ARG A 149 33.47 6.85 13.00
C ARG A 149 34.97 6.56 12.86
N TYR A 150 35.48 6.53 11.63
CA TYR A 150 36.89 6.45 11.28
C TYR A 150 37.32 7.77 10.62
#